data_AF-A0A2D7H9U0-F1
#
_entry.id   AF-A0A2D7H9U0-F1
#
_cell.length_a   1.000
_cell.length_b   1.000
_cell.length_c   1.000
_cell.angle_alpha   90.00
_cell.angle_beta   90.00
_cell.angle_gamma   90.00
#
_symmetry.space_group_name_H-M   'P 1'
#
loop_
_entity.id
_entity.type
_entity.pdbx_description
1 polymer ?
#
loop_
_entity_poly.entity_id
_entity_poly.type
_entity_poly.pdbx_seq_one_letter_code
_entity_poly.pdbx_strand_id
1 'polypeptide(L)'
;MLFFLALPVGCNLLPGKGEKDSKTKLQELMTVPELPDLIREATVIQGLQPIQVIGVGVVNGLPNTGGPANPSQFRDELLEEMKRRDIKDPNHFLELDNTALVRVQATIPPGARRNDPVDLIIRAPNESVVSNLNDGWLLDTRLRQQRYLQNKIRKSEVMALGTGPVLTRGSYTPGEDGTLQTEGTILSGGRIQITRKLGLVLRPEYQHAKTSSALAAAINRRFFFFDGTTRRGIAKAKEDDFLEMETHPRYRNNIPRMMAVIQAISTAPESSATQTRLAELADQLSDPATAADAALQLEAMGESAVPILIDALASSNPELRFYAAESLAYLDRTEAVGALEIAIRDTAAFRHPSLLALQGMDHQLAIDALKRLMNEVSIETRYGSFCAIRRQGIEGKSLLGGRALQSFYLYQIPSTAEPAVVVSLRESPEIVLFGDTGSLNIPQFLRGPNGLILKPDLKQPGNLKISRFQVNTDDKRTTVSDSLPSIISGIVSVGGGYGDVISILRLAKAKGYLTKQLAVDPLPTAIRVYHRDEETESAISDSSSDSAADASDVDSSDTSTGPASESTDNE
;
A
#
# COMPACT_ATOMS: atom_id res chain seq x y z
N MET A 1 78.36 -7.76 3.82
CA MET A 1 77.79 -7.08 5.01
C MET A 1 76.47 -7.79 5.30
N LEU A 2 76.43 -8.88 6.06
CA LEU A 2 76.69 -9.06 7.50
C LEU A 2 75.80 -8.16 8.39
N PHE A 3 74.87 -8.83 9.11
CA PHE A 3 74.21 -8.48 10.38
C PHE A 3 73.23 -7.27 10.40
N PHE A 4 72.13 -7.25 11.18
CA PHE A 4 71.86 -7.88 12.48
C PHE A 4 70.37 -8.24 12.64
N LEU A 5 70.13 -9.39 13.28
CA LEU A 5 68.90 -9.82 13.94
C LEU A 5 68.53 -8.88 15.10
N ALA A 6 67.23 -8.66 15.34
CA ALA A 6 66.72 -8.29 16.65
C ALA A 6 65.36 -8.99 16.89
N LEU A 7 65.38 -10.06 17.67
CA LEU A 7 64.22 -10.66 18.34
C LEU A 7 64.00 -9.92 19.66
N PRO A 8 62.75 -9.75 20.11
CA PRO A 8 62.41 -9.90 21.50
C PRO A 8 61.65 -11.21 21.69
N VAL A 9 62.34 -12.16 22.32
CA VAL A 9 61.72 -13.27 23.03
C VAL A 9 60.94 -12.68 24.20
N GLY A 10 59.64 -12.91 24.21
CA GLY A 10 58.75 -12.59 25.32
C GLY A 10 57.72 -13.70 25.48
N CYS A 11 58.17 -14.88 25.91
CA CYS A 11 57.30 -15.93 26.41
C CYS A 11 56.59 -15.42 27.67
N ASN A 12 55.26 -15.28 27.59
CA ASN A 12 54.37 -15.57 28.70
C ASN A 12 53.35 -16.61 28.22
N LEU A 13 53.84 -17.84 28.10
CA LEU A 13 53.01 -19.04 28.13
C LEU A 13 52.46 -19.16 29.56
N LEU A 14 51.21 -18.77 29.74
CA LEU A 14 50.32 -19.40 30.71
C LEU A 14 49.77 -20.67 30.03
N PRO A 15 50.22 -21.87 30.41
CA PRO A 15 49.67 -23.10 29.86
C PRO A 15 48.37 -23.43 30.59
N GLY A 16 47.30 -23.72 29.84
CA GLY A 16 46.23 -24.57 30.38
C GLY A 16 44.79 -24.05 30.37
N LYS A 17 44.48 -22.86 29.84
CA LYS A 17 43.08 -22.39 29.72
C LYS A 17 42.51 -22.29 28.30
N GLY A 18 43.33 -22.18 27.26
CA GLY A 18 42.84 -22.00 25.88
C GLY A 18 42.43 -23.30 25.16
N GLU A 19 43.12 -24.42 25.42
CA GLU A 19 42.94 -25.64 24.62
C GLU A 19 41.74 -26.48 25.03
N LYS A 20 41.35 -26.44 26.32
CA LYS A 20 40.10 -27.02 26.80
C LYS A 20 38.91 -26.21 26.29
N ASP A 21 38.95 -24.88 26.43
CA ASP A 21 37.88 -23.97 26.02
C ASP A 21 37.64 -23.99 24.49
N SER A 22 38.71 -24.15 23.70
CA SER A 22 38.61 -24.34 22.25
C SER A 22 38.05 -25.71 21.88
N LYS A 23 38.38 -26.78 22.63
CA LYS A 23 37.86 -28.14 22.39
C LYS A 23 36.40 -28.27 22.84
N THR A 24 35.98 -27.64 23.93
CA THR A 24 34.57 -27.57 24.34
C THR A 24 33.75 -26.74 23.38
N LYS A 25 34.23 -25.56 22.94
CA LYS A 25 33.56 -24.79 21.88
C LYS A 25 33.47 -25.56 20.57
N LEU A 26 34.50 -26.32 20.20
CA LEU A 26 34.43 -27.22 19.04
C LEU A 26 33.41 -28.35 19.23
N GLN A 27 33.32 -28.93 20.43
CA GLN A 27 32.34 -29.99 20.73
C GLN A 27 30.91 -29.45 20.75
N GLU A 28 30.67 -28.26 21.28
CA GLU A 28 29.37 -27.56 21.21
C GLU A 28 28.98 -27.25 19.76
N LEU A 29 29.93 -26.87 18.90
CA LEU A 29 29.71 -26.70 17.46
C LEU A 29 29.48 -28.04 16.72
N MET A 30 29.79 -29.18 17.33
CA MET A 30 29.53 -30.52 16.76
C MET A 30 28.19 -31.12 17.21
N THR A 31 27.62 -30.63 18.31
CA THR A 31 26.29 -31.06 18.78
C THR A 31 25.20 -30.34 18.00
N VAL A 32 24.42 -31.11 17.25
CA VAL A 32 23.29 -30.59 16.50
C VAL A 32 22.14 -30.31 17.48
N PRO A 33 21.61 -29.09 17.55
CA PRO A 33 20.42 -28.81 18.34
C PRO A 33 19.24 -29.68 17.88
N GLU A 34 18.41 -30.10 18.82
CA GLU A 34 17.13 -30.73 18.49
C GLU A 34 16.25 -29.70 17.77
N LEU A 35 15.59 -30.14 16.70
CA LEU A 35 14.68 -29.27 15.95
C LEU A 35 13.41 -29.05 16.77
N PRO A 36 12.91 -27.81 16.88
CA PRO A 36 11.63 -27.55 17.53
C PRO A 36 10.48 -28.05 16.67
N ASP A 37 9.26 -28.06 17.20
CA ASP A 37 8.08 -28.52 16.45
C ASP A 37 7.81 -27.62 15.24
N LEU A 38 7.88 -26.29 15.43
CA LEU A 38 7.56 -25.29 14.41
C LEU A 38 8.75 -24.37 14.08
N ILE A 39 8.82 -23.89 12.84
CA ILE A 39 9.89 -22.98 12.39
C ILE A 39 9.95 -21.68 13.21
N ARG A 40 8.81 -21.16 13.67
CA ARG A 40 8.73 -19.94 14.50
C ARG A 40 9.47 -20.02 15.82
N GLU A 41 9.64 -21.23 16.36
CA GLU A 41 10.36 -21.44 17.62
C GLU A 41 11.86 -21.26 17.42
N ALA A 42 12.40 -21.72 16.28
CA ALA A 42 13.82 -21.57 15.97
C ALA A 42 14.22 -20.23 15.34
N THR A 43 13.26 -19.44 14.84
CA THR A 43 13.59 -18.33 13.92
C THR A 43 12.89 -17.01 14.21
N VAL A 44 13.52 -15.92 13.77
CA VAL A 44 12.97 -14.55 13.76
C VAL A 44 12.96 -14.03 12.33
N ILE A 45 11.85 -13.41 11.93
CA ILE A 45 11.70 -12.85 10.58
C ILE A 45 12.60 -11.62 10.40
N GLN A 46 13.34 -11.60 9.30
CA GLN A 46 14.12 -10.45 8.86
C GLN A 46 13.61 -9.92 7.52
N GLY A 47 13.63 -8.60 7.38
CA GLY A 47 13.35 -7.95 6.10
C GLY A 47 11.87 -7.69 5.82
N LEU A 48 11.02 -7.52 6.85
CA LEU A 48 9.64 -7.01 6.70
C LEU A 48 9.53 -5.47 6.81
N GLN A 49 10.55 -4.77 7.29
CA GLN A 49 10.48 -3.32 7.47
C GLN A 49 10.63 -2.57 6.14
N PRO A 50 9.70 -1.69 5.73
CA PRO A 50 9.83 -0.96 4.47
C PRO A 50 11.13 -0.14 4.40
N ILE A 51 11.74 -0.05 3.22
CA ILE A 51 12.96 0.75 3.03
C ILE A 51 12.55 2.10 2.42
N GLN A 52 12.84 3.19 3.13
CA GLN A 52 12.67 4.53 2.59
C GLN A 52 13.89 4.92 1.75
N VAL A 53 13.63 5.40 0.54
CA VAL A 53 14.64 5.90 -0.38
C VAL A 53 14.31 7.34 -0.76
N ILE A 54 15.33 8.18 -0.81
CA ILE A 54 15.21 9.62 -1.02
C ILE A 54 16.18 10.04 -2.13
N GLY A 55 15.79 11.06 -2.89
CA GLY A 55 16.65 11.77 -3.82
C GLY A 55 16.19 13.21 -4.01
N VAL A 56 16.97 13.97 -4.77
CA VAL A 56 16.65 15.34 -5.18
C VAL A 56 16.47 15.35 -6.70
N GLY A 57 15.39 15.98 -7.16
CA GLY A 57 15.04 16.05 -8.57
C GLY A 57 14.58 17.45 -8.98
N VAL A 58 14.25 17.58 -10.27
CA VAL A 58 13.64 18.78 -10.85
C VAL A 58 12.31 18.42 -11.45
N VAL A 59 11.28 19.19 -11.10
CA VAL A 59 10.02 19.24 -11.84
C VAL A 59 10.15 20.31 -12.91
N ASN A 60 9.84 19.99 -14.17
CA ASN A 60 9.86 20.92 -15.29
C ASN A 60 8.47 21.09 -15.92
N GLY A 61 8.34 22.07 -16.81
CA GLY A 61 7.10 22.32 -17.54
C GLY A 61 6.03 23.05 -16.72
N LEU A 62 6.42 23.64 -15.59
CA LEU A 62 5.50 24.40 -14.74
C LEU A 62 5.04 25.68 -15.45
N PRO A 63 3.77 26.09 -15.31
CA PRO A 63 3.22 27.28 -15.96
C PRO A 63 3.64 28.58 -15.25
N ASN A 64 4.95 28.86 -15.19
CA ASN A 64 5.57 29.97 -14.46
C ASN A 64 5.22 29.98 -12.95
N THR A 65 5.02 28.80 -12.37
CA THR A 65 4.76 28.59 -10.93
C THR A 65 5.94 27.99 -10.19
N GLY A 66 7.05 27.74 -10.90
CA GLY A 66 8.33 27.35 -10.36
C GLY A 66 9.15 28.57 -9.93
N GLY A 67 10.48 28.45 -9.99
CA GLY A 67 11.39 29.55 -9.67
C GLY A 67 12.79 29.08 -9.28
N PRO A 68 13.69 30.03 -8.99
CA PRO A 68 15.08 29.75 -8.69
C PRO A 68 15.24 28.81 -7.50
N ALA A 69 16.10 27.79 -7.64
CA ALA A 69 16.43 26.91 -6.53
C ALA A 69 17.33 27.64 -5.52
N ASN A 70 16.86 27.88 -4.30
CA ASN A 70 17.67 28.58 -3.29
C ASN A 70 18.94 27.78 -2.92
N PRO A 71 20.08 28.46 -2.61
CA PRO A 71 21.29 27.81 -2.13
C PRO A 71 21.01 26.88 -0.95
N SER A 72 21.30 25.60 -1.12
CA SER A 72 21.00 24.56 -0.13
C SER A 72 21.77 23.29 -0.44
N GLN A 73 21.90 22.39 0.54
CA GLN A 73 22.46 21.06 0.33
C GLN A 73 21.73 20.28 -0.78
N PHE A 74 20.42 20.48 -0.92
CA PHE A 74 19.64 19.85 -1.98
C PHE A 74 20.01 20.39 -3.37
N ARG A 75 20.24 21.71 -3.50
CA ARG A 75 20.71 22.30 -4.75
C ARG A 75 22.08 21.76 -5.14
N ASP A 76 23.00 21.67 -4.19
CA ASP A 76 24.34 21.14 -4.45
C ASP A 76 24.30 19.68 -4.93
N GLU A 77 23.51 18.84 -4.25
CA GLU A 77 23.30 17.44 -4.65
C GLU A 77 22.71 17.32 -6.07
N LEU A 78 21.74 18.18 -6.40
CA LEU A 78 21.11 18.19 -7.70
C LEU A 78 22.08 18.66 -8.80
N LEU A 79 22.86 19.71 -8.55
CA LEU A 79 23.89 20.21 -9.48
C LEU A 79 24.93 19.13 -9.78
N GLU A 80 25.34 18.34 -8.77
CA GLU A 80 26.22 17.19 -9.00
C GLU A 80 25.58 16.12 -9.89
N GLU A 81 24.31 15.77 -9.67
CA GLU A 81 23.60 14.81 -10.51
C GLU A 81 23.42 15.33 -11.95
N MET A 82 23.12 16.61 -12.13
CA MET A 82 23.01 17.24 -13.46
C MET A 82 24.35 17.26 -14.20
N LYS A 83 25.45 17.58 -13.51
CA LYS A 83 26.81 17.51 -14.06
C LYS A 83 27.17 16.08 -14.48
N ARG A 84 26.82 15.08 -13.67
CA ARG A 84 27.02 13.65 -13.99
C ARG A 84 26.22 13.16 -15.20
N ARG A 85 25.24 13.94 -15.67
CA ARG A 85 24.43 13.67 -16.87
C ARG A 85 24.74 14.60 -18.03
N ASP A 86 25.83 15.36 -17.94
CA ASP A 86 26.28 16.31 -18.97
C ASP A 86 25.19 17.34 -19.37
N ILE A 87 24.34 17.73 -18.41
CA ILE A 87 23.36 18.80 -18.64
C ILE A 87 24.12 20.11 -18.85
N LYS A 88 23.84 20.78 -19.97
CA LYS A 88 24.40 22.10 -20.29
C LYS A 88 23.86 23.15 -19.32
N ASP A 89 24.75 23.99 -18.81
CA ASP A 89 24.45 25.13 -17.94
C ASP A 89 23.42 24.85 -16.82
N PRO A 90 23.71 23.87 -15.93
CA PRO A 90 22.76 23.40 -14.93
C PRO A 90 22.32 24.50 -13.96
N ASN A 91 23.20 25.48 -13.69
CA ASN A 91 22.83 26.62 -12.87
C ASN A 91 21.72 27.45 -13.52
N HIS A 92 21.87 27.82 -14.80
CA HIS A 92 20.86 28.61 -15.51
C HIS A 92 19.52 27.86 -15.57
N PHE A 93 19.56 26.55 -15.84
CA PHE A 93 18.35 25.73 -15.86
C PHE A 93 17.57 25.76 -14.54
N LEU A 94 18.27 25.78 -13.38
CA LEU A 94 17.65 25.86 -12.06
C LEU A 94 17.20 27.28 -11.64
N GLU A 95 17.45 28.30 -12.47
CA GLU A 95 16.96 29.67 -12.27
C GLU A 95 15.66 29.95 -13.04
N LEU A 96 15.16 29.00 -13.84
CA LEU A 96 13.97 29.20 -14.68
C LEU A 96 12.67 29.10 -13.87
N ASP A 97 11.72 30.01 -14.14
CA ASP A 97 10.39 30.05 -13.50
C ASP A 97 9.46 28.88 -13.86
N ASN A 98 9.84 28.06 -14.85
CA ASN A 98 9.13 26.85 -15.24
C ASN A 98 9.75 25.56 -14.68
N THR A 99 10.72 25.69 -13.77
CA THR A 99 11.37 24.58 -13.07
C THR A 99 11.23 24.71 -11.56
N ALA A 100 11.28 23.58 -10.86
CA ALA A 100 11.25 23.54 -9.40
C ALA A 100 12.18 22.44 -8.87
N LEU A 101 13.06 22.80 -7.93
CA LEU A 101 13.81 21.82 -7.14
C LEU A 101 12.85 21.13 -6.17
N VAL A 102 12.88 19.80 -6.14
CA VAL A 102 12.02 19.00 -5.25
C VAL A 102 12.79 17.86 -4.57
N ARG A 103 12.35 17.53 -3.36
CA ARG A 103 12.72 16.27 -2.69
C ARG A 103 11.76 15.19 -3.13
N VAL A 104 12.30 14.03 -3.47
CA VAL A 104 11.55 12.86 -3.93
C VAL A 104 11.78 11.72 -2.95
N GLN A 105 10.71 11.09 -2.52
CA GLN A 105 10.74 9.94 -1.62
C GLN A 105 9.93 8.79 -2.20
N ALA A 106 10.41 7.57 -2.00
CA ALA A 106 9.66 6.35 -2.26
C ALA A 106 9.82 5.36 -1.11
N THR A 107 8.86 4.46 -0.97
CA THR A 107 8.87 3.39 0.04
C THR A 107 8.90 2.04 -0.65
N ILE A 108 10.02 1.32 -0.52
CA ILE A 108 10.21 0.00 -1.11
C ILE A 108 9.61 -1.06 -0.17
N PRO A 109 8.54 -1.77 -0.58
CA PRO A 109 7.88 -2.77 0.27
C PRO A 109 8.71 -4.05 0.42
N PRO A 110 8.38 -4.93 1.40
CA PRO A 110 8.96 -6.27 1.52
C PRO A 110 8.77 -7.10 0.25
N GLY A 111 9.76 -7.93 -0.10
CA GLY A 111 9.69 -8.80 -1.28
C GLY A 111 9.68 -8.09 -2.64
N ALA A 112 9.87 -6.77 -2.67
CA ALA A 112 9.90 -6.00 -3.91
C ALA A 112 10.99 -6.51 -4.88
N ARG A 113 10.64 -6.62 -6.16
CA ARG A 113 11.53 -7.07 -7.23
C ARG A 113 12.01 -5.90 -8.07
N ARG A 114 13.12 -6.09 -8.78
CA ARG A 114 13.57 -5.13 -9.79
C ARG A 114 12.45 -4.88 -10.80
N ASN A 115 12.28 -3.63 -11.18
CA ASN A 115 11.25 -3.07 -12.06
C ASN A 115 9.83 -3.03 -11.47
N ASP A 116 9.60 -3.45 -10.23
CA ASP A 116 8.31 -3.23 -9.60
C ASP A 116 7.98 -1.72 -9.55
N PRO A 117 6.73 -1.34 -9.84
CA PRO A 117 6.30 0.04 -9.74
C PRO A 117 6.21 0.47 -8.28
N VAL A 118 6.48 1.74 -8.02
CA VAL A 118 6.27 2.37 -6.70
C VAL A 118 5.81 3.81 -6.88
N ASP A 119 4.90 4.25 -6.02
CA ASP A 119 4.48 5.64 -5.99
C ASP A 119 5.58 6.52 -5.41
N LEU A 120 5.70 7.74 -5.93
CA LEU A 120 6.65 8.74 -5.44
C LEU A 120 5.90 9.81 -4.66
N ILE A 121 6.50 10.29 -3.59
CA ILE A 121 6.08 11.49 -2.86
C ILE A 121 7.05 12.60 -3.19
N ILE A 122 6.53 13.76 -3.58
CA ILE A 122 7.31 14.91 -4.02
C ILE A 122 6.95 16.11 -3.17
N ARG A 123 7.97 16.85 -2.72
CA ARG A 123 7.80 18.06 -1.93
C ARG A 123 8.83 19.10 -2.34
N ALA A 124 8.38 20.31 -2.64
CA ALA A 124 9.28 21.45 -2.71
C ALA A 124 9.83 21.74 -1.29
N PRO A 125 11.10 22.16 -1.14
CA PRO A 125 11.61 22.60 0.16
C PRO A 125 10.80 23.77 0.74
N ASN A 126 10.69 23.83 2.07
CA ASN A 126 9.89 24.86 2.76
C ASN A 126 10.34 26.30 2.43
N GLU A 127 11.65 26.50 2.23
CA GLU A 127 12.23 27.81 1.90
C GLU A 127 12.20 28.12 0.39
N SER A 128 11.53 27.29 -0.43
CA SER A 128 11.46 27.50 -1.88
C SER A 128 10.45 28.59 -2.26
N VAL A 129 10.67 29.24 -3.40
CA VAL A 129 9.74 30.23 -4.00
C VAL A 129 8.66 29.59 -4.87
N VAL A 130 8.66 28.27 -4.99
CA VAL A 130 7.72 27.50 -5.82
C VAL A 130 6.31 27.66 -5.25
N SER A 131 5.37 28.06 -6.10
CA SER A 131 3.98 28.30 -5.69
C SER A 131 3.06 27.13 -6.04
N ASN A 132 3.34 26.39 -7.11
CA ASN A 132 2.52 25.26 -7.54
C ASN A 132 3.31 24.26 -8.40
N LEU A 133 3.18 22.97 -8.10
CA LEU A 133 3.77 21.86 -8.86
C LEU A 133 2.82 21.21 -9.89
N ASN A 134 1.57 21.68 -9.99
CA ASN A 134 0.57 21.12 -10.91
C ASN A 134 0.99 21.29 -12.38
N ASP A 135 0.58 20.34 -13.24
CA ASP A 135 1.05 20.16 -14.63
C ASP A 135 2.56 19.89 -14.79
N GLY A 136 3.32 19.86 -13.69
CA GLY A 136 4.75 19.58 -13.72
C GLY A 136 5.07 18.12 -14.02
N TRP A 137 6.23 17.90 -14.63
CA TRP A 137 6.80 16.58 -14.84
C TRP A 137 8.12 16.44 -14.06
N LEU A 138 8.23 15.43 -13.20
CA LEU A 138 9.50 15.09 -12.56
C LEU A 138 10.43 14.44 -13.58
N LEU A 139 11.59 15.05 -13.79
CA LEU A 139 12.67 14.46 -14.57
C LEU A 139 13.31 13.27 -13.85
N ASP A 140 13.91 12.35 -14.60
CA ASP A 140 14.53 11.13 -14.08
C ASP A 140 15.37 11.39 -12.82
N THR A 141 14.95 10.82 -11.70
CA THR A 141 15.53 11.08 -10.38
C THR A 141 16.01 9.77 -9.75
N ARG A 142 17.25 9.74 -9.26
CA ARG A 142 17.84 8.58 -8.60
C ARG A 142 17.56 8.62 -7.12
N LEU A 143 16.98 7.55 -6.57
CA LEU A 143 16.63 7.43 -5.17
C LEU A 143 17.55 6.42 -4.47
N ARG A 144 18.06 6.80 -3.30
CA ARG A 144 19.00 6.00 -2.49
C ARG A 144 18.50 5.94 -1.05
N GLN A 145 18.83 4.85 -0.36
CA GLN A 145 18.67 4.81 1.09
C GLN A 145 19.75 5.70 1.73
N GLN A 146 19.34 6.54 2.68
CA GLN A 146 20.23 7.38 3.45
C GLN A 146 20.22 6.91 4.90
N ARG A 147 21.39 6.64 5.48
CA ARG A 147 21.53 6.29 6.90
C ARG A 147 22.51 7.23 7.57
N TYR A 148 22.12 7.78 8.71
CA TYR A 148 23.02 8.50 9.61
C TYR A 148 23.86 7.47 10.37
N LEU A 149 25.17 7.47 10.15
CA LEU A 149 26.11 6.61 10.87
C LEU A 149 27.30 7.47 11.31
N GLN A 150 27.56 7.55 12.62
CA GLN A 150 28.71 8.29 13.18
C GLN A 150 28.80 9.74 12.66
N ASN A 151 27.68 10.49 12.72
CA ASN A 151 27.54 11.87 12.22
C ASN A 151 27.83 12.07 10.71
N LYS A 152 27.89 11.00 9.90
CA LYS A 152 27.98 11.08 8.44
C LYS A 152 26.77 10.41 7.79
N ILE A 153 26.25 11.05 6.73
CA ILE A 153 25.21 10.45 5.89
C ILE A 153 25.90 9.47 4.94
N ARG A 154 25.61 8.17 5.11
CA ARG A 154 25.99 7.15 4.13
C ARG A 154 24.82 6.93 3.17
N LYS A 155 25.11 7.01 1.88
CA LYS A 155 24.16 6.74 0.79
C LYS A 155 24.40 5.32 0.26
N SER A 156 23.33 4.57 0.05
CA SER A 156 23.40 3.28 -0.64
C SER A 156 23.66 3.45 -2.15
N GLU A 157 23.75 2.34 -2.86
CA GLU A 157 23.52 2.31 -4.31
C GLU A 157 22.11 2.80 -4.68
N VAL A 158 21.87 3.06 -5.97
CA VAL A 158 20.56 3.47 -6.45
C VAL A 158 19.57 2.31 -6.28
N MET A 159 18.54 2.54 -5.49
CA MET A 159 17.53 1.53 -5.16
C MET A 159 16.22 1.74 -5.90
N ALA A 160 15.93 2.95 -6.37
CA ALA A 160 14.80 3.25 -7.25
C ALA A 160 15.14 4.40 -8.21
N LEU A 161 14.46 4.44 -9.34
CA LEU A 161 14.42 5.56 -10.28
C LEU A 161 13.01 6.12 -10.28
N GLY A 162 12.84 7.44 -10.37
CA GLY A 162 11.54 8.09 -10.37
C GLY A 162 11.40 9.14 -11.47
N THR A 163 10.26 9.16 -12.15
CA THR A 163 9.92 10.12 -13.23
C THR A 163 8.41 10.12 -13.42
N GLY A 164 7.83 11.22 -13.95
CA GLY A 164 6.40 11.24 -14.30
C GLY A 164 5.66 12.53 -13.96
N PRO A 165 4.34 12.57 -14.24
CA PRO A 165 3.52 13.75 -14.01
C PRO A 165 3.18 13.89 -12.52
N VAL A 166 3.23 15.11 -12.00
CA VAL A 166 2.94 15.43 -10.59
C VAL A 166 1.43 15.58 -10.38
N LEU A 167 0.88 14.81 -9.44
CA LEU A 167 -0.46 15.01 -8.88
C LEU A 167 -0.34 15.76 -7.55
N THR A 168 -0.67 17.05 -7.54
CA THR A 168 -0.63 17.85 -6.30
C THR A 168 -1.69 17.44 -5.31
N ARG A 169 -1.43 17.64 -4.01
CA ARG A 169 -2.43 17.38 -2.95
C ARG A 169 -3.66 18.27 -3.11
N GLY A 170 -3.48 19.51 -3.58
CA GLY A 170 -4.56 20.49 -3.80
C GLY A 170 -5.59 20.05 -4.83
N SER A 171 -5.24 19.13 -5.73
CA SER A 171 -6.17 18.56 -6.71
C SER A 171 -7.30 17.74 -6.07
N TYR A 172 -7.02 17.05 -4.95
CA TYR A 172 -7.98 16.16 -4.29
C TYR A 172 -8.31 16.54 -2.85
N THR A 173 -7.45 17.29 -2.15
CA THR A 173 -7.70 17.78 -0.78
C THR A 173 -8.26 19.21 -0.79
N PRO A 174 -9.47 19.46 -0.26
CA PRO A 174 -10.02 20.81 -0.19
C PRO A 174 -9.19 21.67 0.77
N GLY A 175 -8.99 22.94 0.43
CA GLY A 175 -8.24 23.88 1.26
C GLY A 175 -7.47 24.90 0.42
N GLU A 176 -7.06 25.98 1.09
CA GLU A 176 -6.28 27.08 0.51
C GLU A 176 -4.83 27.11 1.02
N ASP A 177 -4.43 26.12 1.83
CA ASP A 177 -3.05 25.98 2.29
C ASP A 177 -2.12 25.79 1.09
N GLY A 178 -1.16 26.72 0.93
CA GLY A 178 -0.19 26.72 -0.15
C GLY A 178 0.64 25.44 -0.21
N THR A 179 0.85 24.76 0.93
CA THR A 179 1.59 23.48 0.96
C THR A 179 0.91 22.39 0.14
N LEU A 180 -0.41 22.47 -0.04
CA LEU A 180 -1.16 21.52 -0.86
C LEU A 180 -0.77 21.61 -2.34
N GLN A 181 -0.27 22.76 -2.80
CA GLN A 181 0.15 22.98 -4.18
C GLN A 181 1.63 22.64 -4.41
N THR A 182 2.43 22.64 -3.34
CA THR A 182 3.89 22.38 -3.38
C THR A 182 4.26 20.97 -2.91
N GLU A 183 3.26 20.17 -2.53
CA GLU A 183 3.39 18.74 -2.25
C GLU A 183 2.50 17.93 -3.21
N GLY A 184 2.98 16.76 -3.61
CA GLY A 184 2.23 15.88 -4.50
C GLY A 184 2.76 14.45 -4.53
N THR A 185 2.13 13.64 -5.36
CA THR A 185 2.53 12.27 -5.64
C THR A 185 2.74 12.05 -7.13
N ILE A 186 3.54 11.06 -7.49
CA ILE A 186 3.56 10.50 -8.85
C ILE A 186 3.15 9.05 -8.74
N LEU A 187 1.94 8.76 -9.22
CA LEU A 187 1.36 7.43 -9.19
C LEU A 187 2.11 6.52 -10.16
N SER A 188 2.65 5.42 -9.66
CA SER A 188 3.47 4.46 -10.41
C SER A 188 4.66 5.08 -11.16
N GLY A 189 5.16 6.24 -10.72
CA GLY A 189 6.29 6.93 -11.34
C GLY A 189 7.66 6.35 -10.99
N GLY A 190 7.74 5.55 -9.94
CA GLY A 190 8.96 4.89 -9.49
C GLY A 190 9.16 3.50 -10.09
N ARG A 191 10.42 3.13 -10.33
CA ARG A 191 10.84 1.77 -10.71
C ARG A 191 11.96 1.30 -9.80
N ILE A 192 11.71 0.22 -9.09
CA ILE A 192 12.66 -0.38 -8.14
C ILE A 192 13.87 -0.95 -8.91
N GLN A 193 15.08 -0.69 -8.43
CA GLN A 193 16.35 -1.09 -9.07
C GLN A 193 17.04 -2.27 -8.39
N ILE A 194 16.41 -2.87 -7.37
CA ILE A 194 16.95 -3.98 -6.61
C ILE A 194 15.92 -5.09 -6.47
N THR A 195 16.37 -6.32 -6.22
CA THR A 195 15.49 -7.39 -5.75
C THR A 195 15.71 -7.54 -4.25
N ARG A 196 14.68 -7.19 -3.47
CA ARG A 196 14.72 -7.21 -2.02
C ARG A 196 14.55 -8.65 -1.53
N LYS A 197 15.60 -9.15 -0.88
CA LYS A 197 15.60 -10.47 -0.25
C LYS A 197 14.89 -10.41 1.10
N LEU A 198 14.22 -11.50 1.44
CA LEU A 198 13.63 -11.77 2.74
C LEU A 198 14.47 -12.82 3.46
N GLY A 199 14.30 -12.98 4.77
CA GLY A 199 15.04 -14.03 5.46
C GLY A 199 14.49 -14.39 6.84
N LEU A 200 15.02 -15.49 7.35
CA LEU A 200 14.83 -15.94 8.72
C LEU A 200 16.21 -16.03 9.39
N VAL A 201 16.34 -15.41 10.56
CA VAL A 201 17.52 -15.51 11.41
C VAL A 201 17.23 -16.55 12.49
N LEU A 202 18.15 -17.49 12.70
CA LEU A 202 18.05 -18.51 13.74
C LEU A 202 18.40 -17.88 15.09
N ARG A 203 17.61 -18.25 16.10
CA ARG A 203 17.93 -17.90 17.49
C ARG A 203 19.24 -18.59 17.90
N PRO A 204 20.04 -17.99 18.79
CA PRO A 204 21.37 -18.49 19.17
C PRO A 204 21.41 -19.98 19.50
N GLU A 205 20.41 -20.49 20.23
CA GLU A 205 20.30 -21.88 20.65
C GLU A 205 20.09 -22.89 19.50
N TYR A 206 19.69 -22.44 18.31
CA TYR A 206 19.49 -23.27 17.13
C TYR A 206 20.54 -23.03 16.03
N GLN A 207 21.49 -22.10 16.21
CA GLN A 207 22.50 -21.73 15.21
C GLN A 207 23.44 -22.90 14.92
N HIS A 208 23.19 -23.59 13.81
CA HIS A 208 23.99 -24.72 13.37
C HIS A 208 23.67 -25.04 11.90
N ALA A 209 24.70 -25.34 11.09
CA ALA A 209 24.55 -25.55 9.65
C ALA A 209 23.57 -26.68 9.27
N LYS A 210 23.50 -27.77 10.06
CA LYS A 210 22.51 -28.84 9.85
C LYS A 210 21.09 -28.40 10.18
N THR A 211 20.92 -27.56 11.19
CA THR A 211 19.63 -27.01 11.60
C THR A 211 19.11 -26.06 10.53
N SER A 212 19.93 -25.10 10.08
CA SER A 212 19.55 -24.19 8.99
C SER A 212 19.20 -24.94 7.70
N SER A 213 19.95 -26.00 7.36
CA SER A 213 19.66 -26.87 6.23
C SER A 213 18.36 -27.66 6.39
N ALA A 214 18.09 -28.20 7.58
CA ALA A 214 16.86 -28.94 7.87
C ALA A 214 15.62 -28.04 7.81
N LEU A 215 15.70 -26.83 8.37
CA LEU A 215 14.65 -25.82 8.29
C LEU A 215 14.40 -25.39 6.84
N ALA A 216 15.47 -25.15 6.05
CA ALA A 216 15.33 -24.83 4.63
C ALA A 216 14.67 -25.98 3.86
N ALA A 217 15.01 -27.24 4.17
CA ALA A 217 14.36 -28.41 3.58
C ALA A 217 12.88 -28.48 3.94
N ALA A 218 12.51 -28.21 5.21
CA ALA A 218 11.11 -28.16 5.64
C ALA A 218 10.30 -27.12 4.89
N ILE A 219 10.83 -25.90 4.74
CA ILE A 219 10.19 -24.84 3.95
C ILE A 219 10.02 -25.28 2.50
N ASN A 220 11.06 -25.83 1.88
CA ASN A 220 11.05 -26.21 0.47
C ASN A 220 10.14 -27.41 0.15
N ARG A 221 9.79 -28.25 1.14
CA ARG A 221 8.77 -29.29 0.95
C ARG A 221 7.40 -28.67 0.63
N ARG A 222 7.04 -27.59 1.35
CA ARG A 222 5.76 -26.89 1.23
C ARG A 222 5.75 -25.78 0.18
N PHE A 223 6.84 -25.02 0.10
CA PHE A 223 6.97 -23.84 -0.76
C PHE A 223 7.98 -24.09 -1.88
N PHE A 224 7.44 -24.40 -3.05
CA PHE A 224 8.20 -24.57 -4.27
C PHE A 224 7.36 -24.13 -5.46
N PHE A 225 8.01 -23.74 -6.53
CA PHE A 225 7.35 -23.46 -7.81
C PHE A 225 8.19 -24.02 -8.96
N PHE A 226 7.57 -24.16 -10.13
CA PHE A 226 8.26 -24.59 -11.33
C PHE A 226 8.80 -23.37 -12.07
N ASP A 227 10.13 -23.32 -12.24
CA ASP A 227 10.80 -22.31 -13.05
C ASP A 227 11.10 -22.91 -14.43
N GLY A 228 10.05 -22.97 -15.27
CA GLY A 228 10.07 -23.64 -16.57
C GLY A 228 10.07 -25.17 -16.48
N THR A 229 11.21 -25.77 -16.16
CA THR A 229 11.39 -27.24 -16.14
C THR A 229 11.80 -27.82 -14.79
N THR A 230 12.27 -26.99 -13.86
CA THR A 230 12.78 -27.47 -12.57
C THR A 230 11.91 -27.02 -11.41
N ARG A 231 11.60 -27.96 -10.50
CA ARG A 231 11.01 -27.66 -9.19
C ARG A 231 12.05 -26.95 -8.34
N ARG A 232 11.77 -25.69 -7.96
CA ARG A 232 12.66 -24.85 -7.17
C ARG A 232 12.00 -24.45 -5.86
N GLY A 233 12.68 -24.72 -4.75
CA GLY A 233 12.28 -24.26 -3.43
C GLY A 233 12.58 -22.77 -3.24
N ILE A 234 11.88 -22.12 -2.32
CA ILE A 234 12.05 -20.68 -2.03
C ILE A 234 13.12 -20.38 -0.97
N ALA A 235 13.56 -21.38 -0.21
CA ALA A 235 14.45 -21.23 0.93
C ALA A 235 15.87 -21.72 0.63
N LYS A 236 16.87 -20.93 1.04
CA LYS A 236 18.28 -21.32 0.98
C LYS A 236 18.99 -20.98 2.29
N ALA A 237 19.52 -21.99 2.97
CA ALA A 237 20.48 -21.80 4.05
C ALA A 237 21.76 -21.17 3.48
N LYS A 238 22.04 -19.91 3.86
CA LYS A 238 23.24 -19.18 3.42
C LYS A 238 24.37 -19.35 4.40
N GLU A 239 24.01 -19.26 5.68
CA GLU A 239 24.90 -19.34 6.82
C GLU A 239 24.29 -20.33 7.83
N ASP A 240 25.00 -20.59 8.92
CA ASP A 240 24.52 -21.43 10.03
C ASP A 240 23.41 -20.75 10.84
N ASP A 241 23.30 -19.43 10.76
CA ASP A 241 22.29 -18.62 11.44
C ASP A 241 21.27 -17.94 10.50
N PHE A 242 21.43 -18.02 9.18
CA PHE A 242 20.60 -17.26 8.23
C PHE A 242 20.07 -18.09 7.06
N LEU A 243 18.75 -18.03 6.86
CA LEU A 243 18.06 -18.54 5.68
C LEU A 243 17.57 -17.38 4.81
N GLU A 244 18.01 -17.35 3.55
CA GLU A 244 17.53 -16.42 2.52
C GLU A 244 16.26 -16.98 1.86
N MET A 245 15.20 -16.16 1.84
CA MET A 245 13.90 -16.49 1.25
C MET A 245 13.65 -15.72 -0.04
N GLU A 246 13.20 -16.44 -1.06
CA GLU A 246 12.56 -15.89 -2.24
C GLU A 246 11.05 -15.72 -2.02
N THR A 247 10.46 -14.76 -2.71
CA THR A 247 9.00 -14.55 -2.66
C THR A 247 8.29 -15.56 -3.53
N HIS A 248 7.46 -16.42 -2.93
CA HIS A 248 6.59 -17.35 -3.65
C HIS A 248 5.55 -16.57 -4.49
N PRO A 249 5.31 -16.92 -5.77
CA PRO A 249 4.39 -16.18 -6.64
C PRO A 249 2.99 -15.98 -6.05
N ARG A 250 2.41 -17.02 -5.44
CA ARG A 250 1.09 -16.96 -4.79
C ARG A 250 0.98 -15.91 -3.69
N TYR A 251 2.07 -15.61 -2.99
CA TYR A 251 2.06 -14.69 -1.85
C TYR A 251 2.68 -13.33 -2.19
N ARG A 252 2.96 -13.05 -3.47
CA ARG A 252 3.64 -11.81 -3.90
C ARG A 252 2.99 -10.55 -3.34
N ASN A 253 1.67 -10.55 -3.20
CA ASN A 253 0.89 -9.41 -2.73
C ASN A 253 0.56 -9.49 -1.23
N ASN A 254 1.02 -10.53 -0.52
CA ASN A 254 0.82 -10.71 0.93
C ASN A 254 2.03 -11.38 1.58
N ILE A 255 3.16 -10.67 1.57
CA ILE A 255 4.41 -11.12 2.21
C ILE A 255 4.25 -11.42 3.71
N PRO A 256 3.53 -10.61 4.51
CA PRO A 256 3.32 -10.94 5.91
C PRO A 256 2.66 -12.31 6.11
N ARG A 257 1.62 -12.65 5.32
CA ARG A 257 1.02 -13.99 5.37
C ARG A 257 2.01 -15.08 4.98
N MET A 258 2.78 -14.89 3.92
CA MET A 258 3.81 -15.86 3.51
C MET A 258 4.74 -16.20 4.68
N MET A 259 5.23 -15.18 5.38
CA MET A 259 6.13 -15.38 6.50
C MET A 259 5.43 -16.01 7.72
N ALA A 260 4.15 -15.69 7.96
CA ALA A 260 3.35 -16.32 9.01
C ALA A 260 3.14 -17.83 8.75
N VAL A 261 2.82 -18.21 7.51
CA VAL A 261 2.64 -19.61 7.11
C VAL A 261 3.98 -20.35 7.16
N ILE A 262 5.07 -19.74 6.68
CA ILE A 262 6.43 -20.31 6.82
C ILE A 262 6.76 -20.56 8.30
N GLN A 263 6.43 -19.62 9.19
CA GLN A 263 6.63 -19.76 10.62
C GLN A 263 5.78 -20.87 11.25
N ALA A 264 4.63 -21.20 10.66
CA ALA A 264 3.72 -22.26 11.08
C ALA A 264 4.05 -23.65 10.50
N ILE A 265 5.10 -23.79 9.69
CA ILE A 265 5.54 -25.09 9.15
C ILE A 265 6.12 -25.96 10.27
N SER A 266 5.74 -27.25 10.28
CA SER A 266 6.41 -28.25 11.12
C SER A 266 7.78 -28.62 10.57
N THR A 267 8.78 -28.67 11.45
CA THR A 267 10.16 -29.02 11.06
C THR A 267 10.27 -30.50 10.70
N ALA A 268 9.51 -31.36 11.40
CA ALA A 268 9.46 -32.79 11.19
C ALA A 268 8.80 -33.13 9.84
N PRO A 269 9.24 -34.21 9.16
CA PRO A 269 8.52 -34.74 8.02
C PRO A 269 7.18 -35.35 8.44
N GLU A 270 6.27 -35.52 7.47
CA GLU A 270 5.00 -36.20 7.71
C GLU A 270 5.22 -37.62 8.27
N SER A 271 4.40 -37.99 9.25
CA SER A 271 4.48 -39.27 9.96
C SER A 271 3.10 -39.69 10.47
N SER A 272 3.02 -40.81 11.21
CA SER A 272 1.77 -41.20 11.87
C SER A 272 1.25 -40.14 12.85
N ALA A 273 2.13 -39.33 13.44
CA ALA A 273 1.75 -38.23 14.33
C ALA A 273 1.02 -37.09 13.59
N THR A 274 1.15 -37.01 12.27
CA THR A 274 0.48 -36.00 11.44
C THR A 274 -1.04 -36.11 11.53
N GLN A 275 -1.61 -37.31 11.60
CA GLN A 275 -3.07 -37.46 11.75
C GLN A 275 -3.57 -36.97 13.11
N THR A 276 -2.84 -37.27 14.19
CA THR A 276 -3.16 -36.75 15.52
C THR A 276 -3.12 -35.22 15.51
N ARG A 277 -2.10 -34.62 14.89
CA ARG A 277 -1.97 -33.17 14.78
C ARG A 277 -3.10 -32.54 13.97
N LEU A 278 -3.51 -33.17 12.86
CA LEU A 278 -4.65 -32.71 12.06
C LEU A 278 -5.95 -32.68 12.88
N ALA A 279 -6.20 -33.70 13.70
CA ALA A 279 -7.36 -33.74 14.58
C ALA A 279 -7.32 -32.62 15.64
N GLU A 280 -6.18 -32.42 16.30
CA GLU A 280 -6.00 -31.32 17.26
C GLU A 280 -6.21 -29.94 16.61
N LEU A 281 -5.70 -29.75 15.39
CA LEU A 281 -5.87 -28.50 14.66
C LEU A 281 -7.31 -28.30 14.19
N ALA A 282 -8.05 -29.37 13.88
CA ALA A 282 -9.47 -29.29 13.58
C ALA A 282 -10.26 -28.82 14.80
N ASP A 283 -9.95 -29.36 15.99
CA ASP A 283 -10.57 -28.93 17.25
C ASP A 283 -10.24 -27.46 17.54
N GLN A 284 -8.98 -27.04 17.39
CA GLN A 284 -8.57 -25.63 17.55
C GLN A 284 -9.23 -24.70 16.51
N LEU A 285 -9.41 -25.17 15.27
CA LEU A 285 -10.10 -24.40 14.24
C LEU A 285 -11.58 -24.14 14.58
N SER A 286 -12.18 -24.96 15.45
CA SER A 286 -13.56 -24.78 15.90
C SER A 286 -13.73 -23.73 17.00
N ASP A 287 -12.64 -23.25 17.61
CA ASP A 287 -12.65 -22.21 18.64
C ASP A 287 -12.13 -20.87 18.08
N PRO A 288 -12.94 -19.79 18.08
CA PRO A 288 -12.50 -18.48 17.61
C PRO A 288 -11.19 -17.97 18.22
N ALA A 289 -10.89 -18.30 19.48
CA ALA A 289 -9.65 -17.86 20.13
C ALA A 289 -8.38 -18.48 19.52
N THR A 290 -8.48 -19.69 18.94
CA THR A 290 -7.34 -20.44 18.40
C THR A 290 -7.40 -20.65 16.88
N ALA A 291 -8.56 -20.37 16.26
CA ALA A 291 -8.82 -20.62 14.85
C ALA A 291 -7.85 -19.96 13.87
N ALA A 292 -7.40 -18.73 14.16
CA ALA A 292 -6.46 -18.02 13.29
C ALA A 292 -5.11 -18.75 13.18
N ASP A 293 -4.54 -19.20 14.30
CA ASP A 293 -3.26 -19.94 14.31
C ASP A 293 -3.45 -21.36 13.76
N ALA A 294 -4.57 -22.02 14.10
CA ALA A 294 -4.89 -23.34 13.59
C ALA A 294 -5.01 -23.34 12.06
N ALA A 295 -5.70 -22.36 11.48
CA ALA A 295 -5.85 -22.20 10.03
C ALA A 295 -4.51 -21.96 9.31
N LEU A 296 -3.58 -21.20 9.91
CA LEU A 296 -2.23 -20.99 9.37
C LEU A 296 -1.40 -22.28 9.39
N GLN A 297 -1.49 -23.06 10.47
CA GLN A 297 -0.81 -24.36 10.56
C GLN A 297 -1.39 -25.35 9.55
N LEU A 298 -2.72 -25.42 9.40
CA LEU A 298 -3.37 -26.24 8.38
C LEU A 298 -2.95 -25.82 6.95
N GLU A 299 -2.86 -24.51 6.67
CA GLU A 299 -2.31 -24.00 5.39
C GLU A 299 -0.84 -24.42 5.18
N ALA A 300 -0.04 -24.43 6.25
CA ALA A 300 1.35 -24.84 6.22
C ALA A 300 1.50 -26.36 5.99
N MET A 301 0.57 -27.19 6.47
CA MET A 301 0.52 -28.62 6.20
C MET A 301 0.17 -28.93 4.75
N GLY A 302 -0.69 -28.11 4.13
CA GLY A 302 -0.99 -28.21 2.70
C GLY A 302 -2.15 -29.15 2.39
N GLU A 303 -1.95 -30.07 1.44
CA GLU A 303 -3.00 -30.90 0.86
C GLU A 303 -3.75 -31.78 1.87
N SER A 304 -3.03 -32.30 2.85
CA SER A 304 -3.60 -33.18 3.89
C SER A 304 -4.62 -32.47 4.79
N ALA A 305 -4.57 -31.14 4.87
CA ALA A 305 -5.47 -30.32 5.68
C ALA A 305 -6.73 -29.83 4.92
N VAL A 306 -6.78 -30.00 3.59
CA VAL A 306 -7.89 -29.50 2.76
C VAL A 306 -9.26 -30.00 3.22
N PRO A 307 -9.47 -31.30 3.55
CA PRO A 307 -10.79 -31.77 4.00
C PRO A 307 -11.28 -31.05 5.27
N ILE A 308 -10.39 -30.85 6.25
CA ILE A 308 -10.72 -30.16 7.51
C ILE A 308 -11.12 -28.71 7.25
N LEU A 309 -10.39 -28.03 6.38
CA LEU A 309 -10.70 -26.65 6.04
C LEU A 309 -12.02 -26.55 5.27
N ILE A 310 -12.34 -27.51 4.39
CA ILE A 310 -13.63 -27.56 3.67
C ILE A 310 -14.77 -27.78 4.68
N ASP A 311 -14.62 -28.70 5.62
CA ASP A 311 -15.63 -28.95 6.66
C ASP A 311 -15.88 -27.68 7.50
N ALA A 312 -14.82 -26.93 7.83
CA ALA A 312 -14.91 -25.67 8.56
C ALA A 312 -15.66 -24.55 7.80
N LEU A 313 -15.77 -24.62 6.46
CA LEU A 313 -16.59 -23.67 5.69
C LEU A 313 -18.09 -23.76 6.04
N ALA A 314 -18.54 -24.89 6.58
CA ALA A 314 -19.93 -25.08 7.00
C ALA A 314 -20.26 -24.39 8.35
N SER A 315 -19.27 -23.82 9.04
CA SER A 315 -19.47 -23.15 10.33
C SER A 315 -20.47 -21.99 10.22
N SER A 316 -21.35 -21.84 11.22
CA SER A 316 -22.22 -20.66 11.32
C SER A 316 -21.46 -19.39 11.71
N ASN A 317 -20.30 -19.54 12.36
CA ASN A 317 -19.48 -18.42 12.79
C ASN A 317 -18.70 -17.81 11.59
N PRO A 318 -18.89 -16.52 11.27
CA PRO A 318 -18.23 -15.87 10.13
C PRO A 318 -16.70 -15.80 10.28
N GLU A 319 -16.17 -15.68 11.49
CA GLU A 319 -14.73 -15.67 11.76
C GLU A 319 -14.08 -17.01 11.40
N LEU A 320 -14.69 -18.12 11.85
CA LEU A 320 -14.19 -19.47 11.57
C LEU A 320 -14.23 -19.80 10.07
N ARG A 321 -15.36 -19.48 9.42
CA ARG A 321 -15.48 -19.64 7.96
C ARG A 321 -14.43 -18.82 7.22
N PHE A 322 -14.18 -17.58 7.66
CA PHE A 322 -13.22 -16.70 7.03
C PHE A 322 -11.80 -17.28 7.09
N TYR A 323 -11.32 -17.71 8.27
CA TYR A 323 -9.97 -18.27 8.39
C TYR A 323 -9.81 -19.54 7.55
N ALA A 324 -10.80 -20.43 7.56
CA ALA A 324 -10.78 -21.64 6.74
C ALA A 324 -10.76 -21.31 5.22
N ALA A 325 -11.61 -20.38 4.79
CA ALA A 325 -11.68 -19.95 3.39
C ALA A 325 -10.41 -19.24 2.93
N GLU A 326 -9.81 -18.41 3.79
CA GLU A 326 -8.56 -17.73 3.46
C GLU A 326 -7.43 -18.74 3.26
N SER A 327 -7.29 -19.72 4.16
CA SER A 327 -6.30 -20.79 4.02
C SER A 327 -6.52 -21.64 2.76
N LEU A 328 -7.76 -22.04 2.48
CA LEU A 328 -8.11 -22.75 1.24
C LEU A 328 -7.78 -21.93 -0.01
N ALA A 329 -8.03 -20.63 0.02
CA ALA A 329 -7.67 -19.77 -1.09
C ALA A 329 -6.15 -19.73 -1.29
N TYR A 330 -5.30 -19.65 -0.27
CA TYR A 330 -3.84 -19.73 -0.48
C TYR A 330 -3.33 -21.14 -0.86
N LEU A 331 -4.13 -22.18 -0.62
CA LEU A 331 -3.94 -23.53 -1.13
C LEU A 331 -4.48 -23.74 -2.56
N ASP A 332 -5.02 -22.69 -3.19
CA ASP A 332 -5.60 -22.74 -4.53
C ASP A 332 -6.79 -23.71 -4.63
N ARG A 333 -7.70 -23.61 -3.64
CA ARG A 333 -8.96 -24.36 -3.61
C ARG A 333 -10.14 -23.45 -3.92
N THR A 334 -10.88 -23.80 -4.97
CA THR A 334 -12.03 -23.02 -5.47
C THR A 334 -13.20 -22.97 -4.49
N GLU A 335 -13.28 -23.94 -3.59
CA GLU A 335 -14.26 -24.07 -2.51
C GLU A 335 -14.25 -22.84 -1.59
N ALA A 336 -13.10 -22.16 -1.47
CA ALA A 336 -12.96 -20.92 -0.71
C ALA A 336 -13.78 -19.76 -1.27
N VAL A 337 -14.02 -19.72 -2.60
CA VAL A 337 -14.47 -18.51 -3.30
C VAL A 337 -15.80 -18.01 -2.75
N GLY A 338 -16.77 -18.90 -2.53
CA GLY A 338 -18.09 -18.52 -2.01
C GLY A 338 -18.03 -17.93 -0.61
N ALA A 339 -17.25 -18.54 0.30
CA ALA A 339 -17.09 -18.05 1.66
C ALA A 339 -16.34 -16.71 1.71
N LEU A 340 -15.32 -16.52 0.86
CA LEU A 340 -14.63 -15.23 0.73
C LEU A 340 -15.53 -14.15 0.14
N GLU A 341 -16.36 -14.47 -0.86
CA GLU A 341 -17.35 -13.53 -1.44
C GLU A 341 -18.31 -13.01 -0.35
N ILE A 342 -18.83 -13.92 0.49
CA ILE A 342 -19.68 -13.57 1.65
C ILE A 342 -18.90 -12.70 2.65
N ALA A 343 -17.68 -13.09 3.02
CA ALA A 343 -16.86 -12.33 3.97
C ALA A 343 -16.56 -10.90 3.48
N ILE A 344 -16.33 -10.70 2.18
CA ILE A 344 -16.10 -9.38 1.57
C ILE A 344 -17.36 -8.51 1.65
N ARG A 345 -18.52 -9.10 1.39
CA ARG A 345 -19.81 -8.41 1.43
C ARG A 345 -20.14 -7.98 2.86
N ASP A 346 -20.14 -8.95 3.77
CA ASP A 346 -20.83 -8.82 5.07
C ASP A 346 -19.91 -8.27 6.17
N THR A 347 -18.60 -8.51 6.12
CA THR A 347 -17.70 -8.17 7.22
C THR A 347 -16.57 -7.24 6.78
N ALA A 348 -16.61 -6.00 7.25
CA ALA A 348 -15.63 -4.98 6.90
C ALA A 348 -14.18 -5.37 7.24
N ALA A 349 -13.97 -6.12 8.33
CA ALA A 349 -12.66 -6.58 8.78
C ALA A 349 -12.02 -7.62 7.85
N PHE A 350 -12.83 -8.49 7.25
CA PHE A 350 -12.37 -9.57 6.38
C PHE A 350 -12.23 -9.13 4.91
N ARG A 351 -12.78 -7.97 4.55
CA ARG A 351 -12.83 -7.48 3.17
C ARG A 351 -11.48 -7.40 2.49
N HIS A 352 -10.50 -6.75 3.12
CA HIS A 352 -9.15 -6.61 2.55
C HIS A 352 -8.42 -7.95 2.36
N PRO A 353 -8.26 -8.80 3.40
CA PRO A 353 -7.59 -10.08 3.23
C PRO A 353 -8.29 -11.00 2.23
N SER A 354 -9.63 -11.06 2.24
CA SER A 354 -10.39 -11.87 1.29
C SER A 354 -10.21 -11.40 -0.16
N LEU A 355 -10.19 -10.09 -0.42
CA LEU A 355 -9.92 -9.55 -1.76
C LEU A 355 -8.49 -9.89 -2.22
N LEU A 356 -7.50 -9.82 -1.32
CA LEU A 356 -6.13 -10.23 -1.64
C LEU A 356 -6.03 -11.72 -1.94
N ALA A 357 -6.75 -12.57 -1.19
CA ALA A 357 -6.80 -13.99 -1.42
C ALA A 357 -7.41 -14.31 -2.80
N LEU A 358 -8.59 -13.74 -3.12
CA LEU A 358 -9.23 -13.91 -4.44
C LEU A 358 -8.39 -13.37 -5.59
N GLN A 359 -7.69 -12.24 -5.39
CA GLN A 359 -6.79 -11.67 -6.40
C GLN A 359 -5.68 -12.66 -6.81
N GLY A 360 -5.18 -13.44 -5.86
CA GLY A 360 -4.11 -14.41 -6.08
C GLY A 360 -4.56 -15.71 -6.75
N MET A 361 -5.87 -15.98 -6.83
CA MET A 361 -6.45 -17.18 -7.43
C MET A 361 -6.51 -17.07 -8.96
N ASP A 362 -5.93 -18.04 -9.66
CA ASP A 362 -5.97 -18.12 -11.13
C ASP A 362 -7.16 -18.99 -11.59
N HIS A 363 -8.36 -18.60 -11.17
CA HIS A 363 -9.58 -19.34 -11.44
C HIS A 363 -10.69 -18.41 -11.91
N GLN A 364 -11.42 -18.82 -12.95
CA GLN A 364 -12.57 -18.07 -13.46
C GLN A 364 -13.63 -17.80 -12.39
N LEU A 365 -13.83 -18.74 -11.45
CA LEU A 365 -14.75 -18.56 -10.32
C LEU A 365 -14.41 -17.37 -9.44
N ALA A 366 -13.12 -17.10 -9.19
CA ALA A 366 -12.67 -15.95 -8.43
C ALA A 366 -12.94 -14.64 -9.18
N ILE A 367 -12.68 -14.62 -10.50
CA ILE A 367 -13.00 -13.48 -11.36
C ILE A 367 -14.51 -13.19 -11.37
N ASP A 368 -15.33 -14.23 -11.48
CA ASP A 368 -16.79 -14.09 -11.49
C ASP A 368 -17.32 -13.59 -10.14
N ALA A 369 -16.74 -14.04 -9.03
CA ALA A 369 -17.03 -13.51 -7.69
C ALA A 369 -16.65 -12.02 -7.59
N LEU A 370 -15.45 -11.64 -8.02
CA LEU A 370 -15.02 -10.24 -8.03
C LEU A 370 -15.93 -9.36 -8.90
N LYS A 371 -16.40 -9.85 -10.05
CA LYS A 371 -17.38 -9.12 -10.89
C LYS A 371 -18.72 -8.95 -10.19
N ARG A 372 -19.23 -9.97 -9.50
CA ARG A 372 -20.46 -9.86 -8.71
C ARG A 372 -20.30 -8.81 -7.61
N LEU A 373 -19.16 -8.83 -6.91
CA LEU A 373 -18.83 -7.86 -5.85
C LEU A 373 -18.74 -6.40 -6.33
N MET A 374 -18.54 -6.16 -7.63
CA MET A 374 -18.64 -4.81 -8.24
C MET A 374 -20.07 -4.26 -8.31
N ASN A 375 -21.07 -5.05 -7.90
CA ASN A 375 -22.48 -4.66 -7.78
C ASN A 375 -22.94 -4.49 -6.33
N GLU A 376 -22.02 -4.54 -5.36
CA GLU A 376 -22.37 -4.38 -3.94
C GLU A 376 -22.57 -2.91 -3.55
N VAL A 377 -23.38 -2.68 -2.51
CA VAL A 377 -23.69 -1.33 -2.00
C VAL A 377 -22.42 -0.61 -1.52
N SER A 378 -21.51 -1.35 -0.88
CA SER A 378 -20.25 -0.81 -0.36
C SER A 378 -19.31 -0.39 -1.49
N ILE A 379 -18.99 0.90 -1.55
CA ILE A 379 -18.04 1.44 -2.53
C ILE A 379 -16.63 0.85 -2.36
N GLU A 380 -16.24 0.50 -1.12
CA GLU A 380 -14.97 -0.17 -0.87
C GLU A 380 -14.92 -1.57 -1.49
N THR A 381 -16.04 -2.30 -1.42
CA THR A 381 -16.16 -3.62 -2.02
C THR A 381 -16.08 -3.53 -3.54
N ARG A 382 -16.79 -2.57 -4.14
CA ARG A 382 -16.80 -2.38 -5.60
C ARG A 382 -15.42 -2.02 -6.13
N TYR A 383 -14.80 -0.99 -5.54
CA TYR A 383 -13.49 -0.54 -5.99
C TYR A 383 -12.36 -1.50 -5.61
N GLY A 384 -12.46 -2.15 -4.45
CA GLY A 384 -11.55 -3.22 -4.05
C GLY A 384 -11.57 -4.40 -5.03
N SER A 385 -12.76 -4.82 -5.47
CA SER A 385 -12.92 -5.90 -6.45
C SER A 385 -12.42 -5.52 -7.84
N PHE A 386 -12.70 -4.27 -8.28
CA PHE A 386 -12.10 -3.70 -9.48
C PHE A 386 -10.57 -3.76 -9.43
N CYS A 387 -9.97 -3.33 -8.31
CA CYS A 387 -8.52 -3.33 -8.13
C CYS A 387 -7.94 -4.74 -8.09
N ALA A 388 -8.63 -5.71 -7.49
CA ALA A 388 -8.22 -7.11 -7.48
C ALA A 388 -8.11 -7.66 -8.92
N ILE A 389 -9.12 -7.44 -9.76
CA ILE A 389 -9.07 -7.82 -11.19
C ILE A 389 -7.95 -7.04 -11.91
N ARG A 390 -7.85 -5.72 -11.71
CA ARG A 390 -6.82 -4.87 -12.34
C ARG A 390 -5.39 -5.36 -12.06
N ARG A 391 -5.12 -5.85 -10.84
CA ARG A 391 -3.80 -6.31 -10.41
C ARG A 391 -3.40 -7.68 -10.94
N GLN A 392 -4.32 -8.42 -11.58
CA GLN A 392 -3.99 -9.66 -12.32
C GLN A 392 -3.22 -9.39 -13.62
N GLY A 393 -2.95 -8.12 -13.97
CA GLY A 393 -2.05 -7.76 -15.06
C GLY A 393 -2.80 -7.39 -16.35
N ILE A 394 -2.28 -7.81 -17.49
CA ILE A 394 -2.81 -7.41 -18.81
C ILE A 394 -4.21 -7.99 -19.03
N GLU A 395 -4.42 -9.25 -18.67
CA GLU A 395 -5.71 -9.94 -18.83
C GLU A 395 -6.81 -9.27 -18.00
N GLY A 396 -6.53 -9.03 -16.72
CA GLY A 396 -7.44 -8.32 -15.83
C GLY A 396 -7.78 -6.89 -16.31
N LYS A 397 -6.78 -6.14 -16.80
CA LYS A 397 -7.02 -4.81 -17.40
C LYS A 397 -7.87 -4.88 -18.67
N SER A 398 -7.64 -5.88 -19.51
CA SER A 398 -8.43 -6.11 -20.73
C SER A 398 -9.88 -6.44 -20.38
N LEU A 399 -10.09 -7.26 -19.35
CA LEU A 399 -11.42 -7.63 -18.87
C LEU A 399 -12.24 -6.42 -18.38
N LEU A 400 -11.56 -5.45 -17.76
CA LEU A 400 -12.18 -4.22 -17.26
C LEU A 400 -12.45 -3.17 -18.36
N GLY A 401 -11.90 -3.34 -19.58
CA GLY A 401 -12.22 -2.48 -20.72
C GLY A 401 -11.81 -1.01 -20.59
N GLY A 402 -10.69 -0.72 -19.92
CA GLY A 402 -10.23 0.65 -19.70
C GLY A 402 -9.75 1.36 -20.98
N ARG A 403 -10.07 2.65 -21.11
CA ARG A 403 -9.57 3.52 -22.19
C ARG A 403 -8.45 4.43 -21.67
N ALA A 404 -7.31 4.42 -22.33
CA ALA A 404 -6.21 5.32 -22.01
C ALA A 404 -6.52 6.77 -22.44
N LEU A 405 -6.27 7.74 -21.56
CA LEU A 405 -6.44 9.17 -21.76
C LEU A 405 -5.12 9.89 -21.43
N GLN A 406 -4.16 9.81 -22.35
CA GLN A 406 -2.80 10.36 -22.22
C GLN A 406 -2.07 9.93 -20.94
N SER A 407 -2.33 10.57 -19.80
CA SER A 407 -1.64 10.35 -18.51
C SER A 407 -2.41 9.47 -17.52
N PHE A 408 -3.64 9.07 -17.81
CA PHE A 408 -4.47 8.25 -16.90
C PHE A 408 -5.46 7.36 -17.66
N TYR A 409 -6.16 6.47 -16.96
CA TYR A 409 -7.18 5.58 -17.56
C TYR A 409 -8.61 5.97 -17.13
N LEU A 410 -9.56 5.83 -18.06
CA LEU A 410 -10.99 5.92 -17.77
C LEU A 410 -11.62 4.53 -17.94
N TYR A 411 -12.29 4.06 -16.88
CA TYR A 411 -13.05 2.83 -16.87
C TYR A 411 -14.55 3.13 -16.72
N GLN A 412 -15.36 2.43 -17.52
CA GLN A 412 -16.83 2.50 -17.44
C GLN A 412 -17.32 1.10 -17.14
N ILE A 413 -17.72 0.86 -15.90
CA ILE A 413 -18.11 -0.44 -15.40
C ILE A 413 -19.64 -0.46 -15.23
N PRO A 414 -20.36 -1.33 -15.96
CA PRO A 414 -21.76 -1.61 -15.67
C PRO A 414 -21.92 -2.07 -14.22
N SER A 415 -22.85 -1.46 -13.49
CA SER A 415 -23.16 -1.82 -12.10
C SER A 415 -24.65 -1.69 -11.86
N THR A 416 -25.23 -2.65 -11.14
CA THR A 416 -26.64 -2.58 -10.69
C THR A 416 -26.82 -1.82 -9.37
N ALA A 417 -25.72 -1.47 -8.70
CA ALA A 417 -25.74 -0.63 -7.51
C ALA A 417 -25.81 0.87 -7.85
N GLU A 418 -26.01 1.71 -6.82
CA GLU A 418 -26.06 3.16 -6.96
C GLU A 418 -24.83 3.72 -7.70
N PRO A 419 -25.00 4.54 -8.76
CA PRO A 419 -23.90 5.02 -9.56
C PRO A 419 -22.87 5.82 -8.76
N ALA A 420 -21.59 5.57 -9.05
CA ALA A 420 -20.48 6.20 -8.34
C ALA A 420 -19.31 6.51 -9.27
N VAL A 421 -18.63 7.62 -8.98
CA VAL A 421 -17.39 8.05 -9.60
C VAL A 421 -16.27 7.79 -8.61
N VAL A 422 -15.28 6.99 -8.99
CA VAL A 422 -14.11 6.69 -8.16
C VAL A 422 -12.86 7.27 -8.81
N VAL A 423 -12.03 7.92 -7.99
CA VAL A 423 -10.71 8.43 -8.35
C VAL A 423 -9.66 7.66 -7.55
N SER A 424 -8.60 7.19 -8.20
CA SER A 424 -7.46 6.57 -7.53
C SER A 424 -6.40 7.59 -7.09
N LEU A 425 -5.80 7.39 -5.92
CA LEU A 425 -4.63 8.16 -5.47
C LEU A 425 -3.40 7.28 -5.23
N ARG A 426 -3.43 6.02 -5.67
CA ARG A 426 -2.32 5.07 -5.49
C ARG A 426 -2.24 4.07 -6.63
N GLU A 427 -1.06 3.55 -6.91
CA GLU A 427 -0.73 2.50 -7.90
C GLU A 427 -1.04 2.81 -9.38
N SER A 428 -2.15 3.48 -9.70
CA SER A 428 -2.63 3.67 -11.07
C SER A 428 -3.43 4.97 -11.14
N PRO A 429 -3.08 5.94 -12.00
CA PRO A 429 -3.92 7.10 -12.26
C PRO A 429 -5.14 6.65 -13.06
N GLU A 430 -6.29 6.58 -12.41
CA GLU A 430 -7.52 6.08 -13.03
C GLU A 430 -8.79 6.74 -12.48
N ILE A 431 -9.80 6.82 -13.34
CA ILE A 431 -11.17 7.19 -12.98
C ILE A 431 -12.07 6.01 -13.34
N VAL A 432 -12.85 5.54 -12.38
CA VAL A 432 -13.79 4.42 -12.57
C VAL A 432 -15.20 4.94 -12.39
N LEU A 433 -16.02 4.77 -13.43
CA LEU A 433 -17.43 5.12 -13.44
C LEU A 433 -18.24 3.83 -13.26
N PHE A 434 -18.84 3.65 -12.09
CA PHE A 434 -19.74 2.53 -11.80
C PHE A 434 -21.18 2.92 -12.14
N GLY A 435 -21.84 2.13 -12.97
CA GLY A 435 -23.21 2.36 -13.41
C GLY A 435 -23.36 3.62 -14.27
N ASP A 436 -24.59 4.11 -14.41
CA ASP A 436 -24.87 5.36 -15.13
C ASP A 436 -24.61 6.58 -14.23
N THR A 437 -23.44 7.18 -14.40
CA THR A 437 -23.03 8.36 -13.63
C THR A 437 -23.76 9.64 -14.05
N GLY A 438 -24.64 9.58 -15.06
CA GLY A 438 -25.44 10.70 -15.54
C GLY A 438 -24.62 11.83 -16.16
N SER A 439 -25.26 13.00 -16.24
CA SER A 439 -24.67 14.24 -16.75
C SER A 439 -24.29 15.24 -15.67
N LEU A 440 -23.40 16.17 -16.01
CA LEU A 440 -22.96 17.24 -15.14
C LEU A 440 -23.83 18.49 -15.35
N ASN A 441 -24.67 18.83 -14.37
CA ASN A 441 -25.56 19.98 -14.49
C ASN A 441 -24.84 21.28 -14.07
N ILE A 442 -24.23 21.97 -15.04
CA ILE A 442 -23.59 23.28 -14.83
C ILE A 442 -24.57 24.37 -15.27
N PRO A 443 -25.11 25.22 -14.37
CA PRO A 443 -26.11 26.20 -14.76
C PRO A 443 -25.55 27.42 -15.52
N GLN A 444 -24.32 27.85 -15.21
CA GLN A 444 -23.69 29.01 -15.85
C GLN A 444 -22.26 28.72 -16.30
N PHE A 445 -21.37 28.49 -15.34
CA PHE A 445 -20.00 28.09 -15.61
C PHE A 445 -19.39 27.41 -14.39
N LEU A 446 -18.36 26.60 -14.64
CA LEU A 446 -17.48 26.05 -13.63
C LEU A 446 -16.05 26.44 -14.00
N ARG A 447 -15.40 27.27 -13.18
CA ARG A 447 -13.95 27.50 -13.28
C ARG A 447 -13.24 26.35 -12.59
N GLY A 448 -12.43 25.64 -13.37
CA GLY A 448 -11.47 24.65 -12.88
C GLY A 448 -10.09 25.27 -12.68
N PRO A 449 -9.10 24.45 -12.30
CA PRO A 449 -7.70 24.87 -12.20
C PRO A 449 -7.12 25.25 -13.57
N ASN A 450 -5.95 25.89 -13.57
CA ASN A 450 -5.10 26.11 -14.75
C ASN A 450 -5.82 26.72 -15.98
N GLY A 451 -6.77 27.64 -15.72
CA GLY A 451 -7.51 28.35 -16.77
C GLY A 451 -8.58 27.51 -17.46
N LEU A 452 -8.95 26.34 -16.91
CA LEU A 452 -10.06 25.55 -17.39
C LEU A 452 -11.40 26.20 -17.03
N ILE A 453 -12.29 26.28 -18.02
CA ILE A 453 -13.64 26.81 -17.87
C ILE A 453 -14.62 25.90 -18.61
N LEU A 454 -15.62 25.40 -17.89
CA LEU A 454 -16.73 24.61 -18.44
C LEU A 454 -17.99 25.47 -18.43
N LYS A 455 -18.71 25.54 -19.56
CA LYS A 455 -19.94 26.33 -19.74
C LYS A 455 -20.97 25.56 -20.56
N PRO A 456 -22.28 25.72 -20.32
CA PRO A 456 -23.31 25.25 -21.23
C PRO A 456 -23.15 25.82 -22.64
N ASP A 457 -23.40 24.99 -23.65
CA ASP A 457 -23.56 25.49 -25.01
C ASP A 457 -25.00 25.97 -25.23
N LEU A 458 -25.19 27.30 -25.22
CA LEU A 458 -26.49 27.92 -25.48
C LEU A 458 -27.08 27.58 -26.86
N LYS A 459 -26.24 27.16 -27.83
CA LYS A 459 -26.71 26.76 -29.17
C LYS A 459 -27.10 25.30 -29.24
N GLN A 460 -26.62 24.46 -28.33
CA GLN A 460 -26.81 23.01 -28.33
C GLN A 460 -27.09 22.54 -26.89
N PRO A 461 -28.37 22.54 -26.45
CA PRO A 461 -28.75 22.04 -25.14
C PRO A 461 -28.24 20.61 -24.91
N GLY A 462 -27.75 20.32 -23.70
CA GLY A 462 -27.11 19.04 -23.37
C GLY A 462 -25.62 18.95 -23.73
N ASN A 463 -25.04 20.00 -24.33
CA ASN A 463 -23.61 20.10 -24.56
C ASN A 463 -22.93 21.13 -23.65
N LEU A 464 -21.67 20.88 -23.34
CA LEU A 464 -20.78 21.79 -22.63
C LEU A 464 -19.61 22.22 -23.53
N LYS A 465 -19.32 23.51 -23.51
CA LYS A 465 -18.07 24.09 -24.01
C LYS A 465 -17.02 24.02 -22.92
N ILE A 466 -15.90 23.38 -23.24
CA ILE A 466 -14.71 23.30 -22.39
C ILE A 466 -13.63 24.16 -23.04
N SER A 467 -13.04 25.07 -22.28
CA SER A 467 -12.00 25.98 -22.76
C SER A 467 -10.84 26.02 -21.77
N ARG A 468 -9.61 26.12 -22.27
CA ARG A 468 -8.40 26.31 -21.46
C ARG A 468 -7.69 27.57 -21.95
N PHE A 469 -7.45 28.50 -21.03
CA PHE A 469 -6.77 29.77 -21.29
C PHE A 469 -5.48 29.82 -20.46
N GLN A 470 -4.32 29.94 -21.10
CA GLN A 470 -3.05 30.11 -20.40
C GLN A 470 -2.23 31.23 -21.04
N VAL A 471 -1.38 31.86 -20.24
CA VAL A 471 -0.52 32.96 -20.69
C VAL A 471 0.47 32.43 -21.72
N ASN A 472 0.65 33.15 -22.82
CA ASN A 472 1.58 32.82 -23.91
C ASN A 472 1.28 31.51 -24.65
N THR A 473 0.04 31.03 -24.64
CA THR A 473 -0.41 29.86 -25.43
C THR A 473 -1.74 30.14 -26.12
N ASP A 474 -1.97 29.51 -27.27
CA ASP A 474 -3.25 29.60 -27.96
C ASP A 474 -4.41 29.00 -27.15
N ASP A 475 -5.56 29.67 -27.18
CA ASP A 475 -6.79 29.19 -26.57
C ASP A 475 -7.21 27.83 -27.14
N LYS A 476 -7.39 26.84 -26.26
CA LYS A 476 -7.92 25.52 -26.64
C LYS A 476 -9.38 25.42 -26.25
N ARG A 477 -10.23 24.96 -27.17
CA ARG A 477 -11.67 24.84 -26.96
C ARG A 477 -12.22 23.57 -27.59
N THR A 478 -13.20 22.95 -26.93
CA THR A 478 -13.97 21.84 -27.47
C THR A 478 -15.41 21.93 -26.99
N THR A 479 -16.34 21.36 -27.76
CA THR A 479 -17.73 21.13 -27.33
C THR A 479 -17.95 19.63 -27.20
N VAL A 480 -18.53 19.20 -26.08
CA VAL A 480 -18.80 17.79 -25.78
C VAL A 480 -20.20 17.65 -25.17
N SER A 481 -20.77 16.45 -25.15
CA SER A 481 -21.99 16.19 -24.37
C SER A 481 -21.73 16.40 -22.87
N ASP A 482 -22.79 16.69 -22.13
CA ASP A 482 -22.78 16.86 -20.68
C ASP A 482 -22.59 15.54 -19.89
N SER A 483 -22.46 14.40 -20.58
CA SER A 483 -22.12 13.12 -19.96
C SER A 483 -20.70 13.11 -19.39
N LEU A 484 -20.53 12.48 -18.23
CA LEU A 484 -19.25 12.47 -17.53
C LEU A 484 -18.07 11.89 -18.34
N PRO A 485 -18.21 10.77 -19.08
CA PRO A 485 -17.14 10.26 -19.93
C PRO A 485 -16.69 11.26 -21.01
N SER A 486 -17.63 11.98 -21.61
CA SER A 486 -17.36 12.99 -22.64
C SER A 486 -16.69 14.22 -22.06
N ILE A 487 -17.11 14.68 -20.89
CA ILE A 487 -16.48 15.80 -20.18
C ILE A 487 -15.03 15.46 -19.82
N ILE A 488 -14.78 14.29 -19.24
CA ILE A 488 -13.42 13.84 -18.90
C ILE A 488 -12.54 13.83 -20.16
N SER A 489 -13.05 13.31 -21.27
CA SER A 489 -12.34 13.31 -22.56
C SER A 489 -12.08 14.72 -23.09
N GLY A 490 -13.07 15.61 -22.96
CA GLY A 490 -12.99 16.99 -23.44
C GLY A 490 -12.02 17.84 -22.63
N ILE A 491 -11.88 17.59 -21.32
CA ILE A 491 -10.83 18.21 -20.49
C ILE A 491 -9.45 17.80 -21.03
N VAL A 492 -9.25 16.51 -21.31
CA VAL A 492 -7.98 16.00 -21.86
C VAL A 492 -7.70 16.56 -23.26
N SER A 493 -8.71 16.70 -24.13
CA SER A 493 -8.50 17.23 -25.49
C SER A 493 -8.07 18.70 -25.52
N VAL A 494 -8.43 19.48 -24.51
CA VAL A 494 -7.92 20.86 -24.34
C VAL A 494 -6.61 20.91 -23.55
N GLY A 495 -6.01 19.76 -23.23
CA GLY A 495 -4.72 19.62 -22.56
C GLY A 495 -4.78 19.50 -21.04
N GLY A 496 -5.96 19.27 -20.45
CA GLY A 496 -6.10 19.00 -19.02
C GLY A 496 -5.56 17.64 -18.58
N GLY A 497 -4.92 17.60 -17.42
CA GLY A 497 -4.34 16.38 -16.85
C GLY A 497 -5.26 15.65 -15.87
N TYR A 498 -4.73 14.60 -15.25
CA TYR A 498 -5.46 13.81 -14.24
C TYR A 498 -5.89 14.68 -13.04
N GLY A 499 -4.99 15.51 -12.51
CA GLY A 499 -5.28 16.41 -11.39
C GLY A 499 -6.36 17.44 -11.70
N ASP A 500 -6.43 17.93 -12.94
CA ASP A 500 -7.47 18.86 -13.39
C ASP A 500 -8.85 18.22 -13.38
N VAL A 501 -8.94 16.98 -13.88
CA VAL A 501 -10.19 16.22 -13.89
C VAL A 501 -10.67 15.98 -12.46
N ILE A 502 -9.80 15.55 -11.56
CA ILE A 502 -10.15 15.33 -10.14
C ILE A 502 -10.65 16.63 -9.51
N SER A 503 -9.94 17.74 -9.76
CA SER A 503 -10.33 19.05 -9.24
C SER A 503 -11.71 19.47 -9.73
N ILE A 504 -12.01 19.28 -11.02
CA ILE A 504 -13.31 19.59 -11.61
C ILE A 504 -14.41 18.71 -11.00
N LEU A 505 -14.18 17.40 -10.88
CA LEU A 505 -15.15 16.47 -10.26
C LEU A 505 -15.48 16.89 -8.82
N ARG A 506 -14.46 17.22 -8.03
CA ARG A 506 -14.62 17.70 -6.66
C ARG A 506 -15.37 19.02 -6.60
N LEU A 507 -14.98 20.00 -7.42
CA LEU A 507 -15.65 21.31 -7.46
C LEU A 507 -17.11 21.17 -7.89
N ALA A 508 -17.40 20.32 -8.88
CA ALA A 508 -18.75 20.02 -9.30
C ALA A 508 -19.55 19.32 -8.19
N LYS A 509 -18.95 18.39 -7.44
CA LYS A 509 -19.59 17.75 -6.30
C LYS A 509 -19.92 18.76 -5.20
N ALA A 510 -18.97 19.64 -4.85
CA ALA A 510 -19.16 20.67 -3.85
C ALA A 510 -20.27 21.68 -4.21
N LYS A 511 -20.45 21.95 -5.52
CA LYS A 511 -21.52 22.83 -6.03
C LYS A 511 -22.85 22.12 -6.33
N GLY A 512 -22.94 20.81 -6.08
CA GLY A 512 -24.13 20.00 -6.39
C GLY A 512 -24.36 19.74 -7.88
N TYR A 513 -23.41 20.08 -8.76
CA TYR A 513 -23.50 19.83 -10.20
C TYR A 513 -23.28 18.35 -10.54
N LEU A 514 -22.46 17.66 -9.73
CA LEU A 514 -22.32 16.21 -9.73
C LEU A 514 -23.16 15.64 -8.58
N THR A 515 -24.32 15.08 -8.90
CA THR A 515 -25.26 14.53 -7.91
C THR A 515 -24.81 13.17 -7.40
N LYS A 516 -24.25 12.34 -8.27
CA LYS A 516 -23.78 10.97 -7.96
C LYS A 516 -22.63 10.95 -6.97
N GLN A 517 -22.40 9.79 -6.34
CA GLN A 517 -21.33 9.63 -5.37
C GLN A 517 -19.97 9.89 -6.02
N LEU A 518 -19.11 10.66 -5.35
CA LEU A 518 -17.71 10.83 -5.71
C LEU A 518 -16.88 10.28 -4.55
N ALA A 519 -16.13 9.22 -4.80
CA ALA A 519 -15.25 8.59 -3.82
C ALA A 519 -13.80 8.71 -4.26
N VAL A 520 -12.93 9.06 -3.32
CA VAL A 520 -11.50 9.24 -3.55
C VAL A 520 -10.78 8.11 -2.83
N ASP A 521 -10.15 7.25 -3.61
CA ASP A 521 -9.36 6.10 -3.16
C ASP A 521 -10.07 5.21 -2.11
N PRO A 522 -11.32 4.76 -2.37
CA PRO A 522 -12.11 3.99 -1.41
C PRO A 522 -11.65 2.53 -1.35
N LEU A 523 -10.39 2.26 -1.00
CA LEU A 523 -9.89 0.90 -0.80
C LEU A 523 -10.15 0.44 0.64
N PRO A 524 -10.50 -0.84 0.85
CA PRO A 524 -10.65 -1.38 2.20
C PRO A 524 -9.31 -1.33 2.93
N THR A 525 -9.33 -0.92 4.20
CA THR A 525 -8.12 -0.78 5.00
C THR A 525 -7.53 -2.15 5.34
N ALA A 526 -6.21 -2.26 5.30
CA ALA A 526 -5.50 -3.54 5.42
C ALA A 526 -5.59 -4.17 6.82
N ILE A 527 -5.67 -3.34 7.86
CA ILE A 527 -5.73 -3.78 9.26
C ILE A 527 -7.02 -3.24 9.84
N ARG A 528 -7.98 -4.14 10.09
CA ARG A 528 -9.22 -3.87 10.79
C ARG A 528 -9.37 -4.93 11.87
N VAL A 529 -9.69 -4.49 13.09
CA VAL A 529 -9.99 -5.41 14.18
C VAL A 529 -11.40 -5.94 13.94
N TYR A 530 -11.53 -7.26 13.92
CA TYR A 530 -12.84 -7.90 14.02
C TYR A 530 -13.23 -7.92 15.48
N HIS A 531 -14.34 -7.26 15.81
CA HIS A 531 -14.92 -7.34 17.14
C HIS A 531 -15.93 -8.48 17.12
N ARG A 532 -15.70 -9.48 17.97
CA ARG A 532 -16.73 -10.48 18.27
C ARG A 532 -17.83 -9.74 18.98
N ASP A 533 -19.06 -9.86 18.51
CA ASP A 533 -20.19 -9.37 19.26
C ASP A 533 -20.17 -10.13 20.59
N GLU A 534 -19.84 -9.45 21.69
CA GLU A 534 -20.15 -9.96 23.02
C GLU A 534 -21.65 -10.25 23.02
N GLU A 535 -22.00 -11.44 23.47
CA GLU A 535 -23.30 -12.07 23.29
C GLU A 535 -24.48 -11.10 23.36
N THR A 536 -25.39 -11.29 22.41
CA THR A 536 -26.83 -10.97 22.49
C THR A 536 -27.50 -11.64 23.71
N GLU A 537 -27.02 -11.40 24.93
CA GLU A 537 -27.58 -11.88 26.21
C GLU A 537 -27.95 -10.75 27.19
N SER A 538 -27.71 -9.47 26.87
CA SER A 538 -28.16 -8.35 27.71
C SER A 538 -29.25 -7.45 27.10
N ALA A 539 -29.97 -7.93 26.08
CA ALA A 539 -31.10 -7.21 25.48
C ALA A 539 -32.47 -7.88 25.76
N ILE A 540 -32.57 -8.61 26.89
CA ILE A 540 -33.85 -9.01 27.49
C ILE A 540 -33.83 -8.61 28.98
N SER A 541 -33.72 -7.31 29.25
CA SER A 541 -34.42 -6.68 30.37
C SER A 541 -34.45 -5.18 30.12
N ASP A 542 -35.65 -4.64 30.29
CA ASP A 542 -35.99 -3.22 30.28
C ASP A 542 -36.21 -2.54 28.92
N SER A 543 -37.18 -3.10 28.18
CA SER A 543 -38.15 -2.25 27.49
C SER A 543 -39.50 -2.30 28.21
N SER A 544 -39.81 -1.31 29.05
CA SER A 544 -41.16 -0.72 29.09
C SER A 544 -41.26 0.53 29.97
N SER A 545 -42.09 1.46 29.49
CA SER A 545 -42.64 2.67 30.11
C SER A 545 -41.72 3.90 30.11
N ASP A 546 -42.18 5.10 29.77
CA ASP A 546 -43.34 5.52 28.99
C ASP A 546 -43.12 7.00 28.58
N SER A 547 -43.98 7.41 27.68
CA SER A 547 -44.14 8.63 26.89
C SER A 547 -44.23 10.01 27.59
N ALA A 548 -43.98 11.02 26.73
CA ALA A 548 -44.68 12.31 26.53
C ALA A 548 -44.26 13.60 27.29
N ALA A 549 -43.93 14.61 26.46
CA ALA A 549 -44.34 16.04 26.42
C ALA A 549 -44.35 16.85 27.74
N ASP A 550 -43.87 18.10 27.83
CA ASP A 550 -44.36 19.31 27.17
C ASP A 550 -43.63 20.54 27.80
N ALA A 551 -43.97 21.73 27.32
CA ALA A 551 -43.25 23.00 27.35
C ALA A 551 -43.17 23.84 28.65
N SER A 552 -42.33 24.88 28.53
CA SER A 552 -42.48 26.27 29.02
C SER A 552 -42.19 26.67 30.48
N ASP A 553 -41.24 27.61 30.58
CA ASP A 553 -41.27 28.93 31.24
C ASP A 553 -41.38 29.12 32.78
N VAL A 554 -40.34 29.83 33.28
CA VAL A 554 -40.37 31.09 34.08
C VAL A 554 -40.42 31.04 35.63
N ASP A 555 -39.45 31.78 36.20
CA ASP A 555 -39.36 32.46 37.53
C ASP A 555 -39.41 31.63 38.83
N SER A 556 -38.82 32.03 39.95
CA SER A 556 -37.83 33.05 40.37
C SER A 556 -37.59 32.84 41.89
N SER A 557 -36.69 33.65 42.47
CA SER A 557 -36.49 33.90 43.92
C SER A 557 -35.67 32.85 44.68
N ASP A 558 -34.87 33.17 45.67
CA ASP A 558 -34.16 34.38 46.11
C ASP A 558 -33.30 33.85 47.27
N THR A 559 -32.05 34.27 47.40
CA THR A 559 -31.54 34.70 48.71
C THR A 559 -30.22 35.44 48.56
N SER A 560 -30.30 36.70 48.98
CA SER A 560 -29.26 37.68 49.16
C SER A 560 -28.32 37.31 50.32
N THR A 561 -27.07 37.75 50.23
CA THR A 561 -26.47 38.75 51.15
C THR A 561 -24.99 38.99 50.81
N GLY A 562 -24.69 40.14 50.21
CA GLY A 562 -23.46 40.89 50.51
C GLY A 562 -23.68 41.75 51.77
N PRO A 563 -22.87 42.78 52.07
CA PRO A 563 -21.79 43.36 51.25
C PRO A 563 -20.53 43.77 52.05
N ALA A 564 -19.47 44.21 51.35
CA ALA A 564 -18.69 45.39 51.73
C ALA A 564 -17.80 45.84 50.57
N SER A 565 -18.06 47.07 50.13
CA SER A 565 -17.32 47.88 49.19
C SER A 565 -15.99 48.37 49.75
N GLU A 566 -14.97 48.49 48.91
CA GLU A 566 -14.16 49.72 48.88
C GLU A 566 -13.54 49.91 47.49
N SER A 567 -13.68 51.14 47.01
CA SER A 567 -13.29 51.68 45.72
C SER A 567 -11.94 52.41 45.82
N THR A 568 -11.41 52.83 44.65
CA THR A 568 -10.41 53.90 44.42
C THR A 568 -8.97 53.57 44.84
N ASP A 569 -7.90 53.95 44.13
CA ASP A 569 -7.66 54.67 42.87
C ASP A 569 -6.14 54.59 42.59
N ASN A 570 -5.77 54.85 41.32
CA ASN A 570 -4.46 55.36 40.83
C ASN A 570 -3.22 54.44 40.94
N GLU A 571 -2.36 54.27 39.95
CA GLU A 571 -1.94 55.07 38.77
C GLU A 571 -1.64 54.17 37.57
#